data_AF-J3MJP6-F1
#
_entry.id   AF-J3MJP6-F1
#
_cell.length_a   1.000
_cell.length_b   1.000
_cell.length_c   1.000
_cell.angle_alpha   90.00
_cell.angle_beta   90.00
_cell.angle_gamma   90.00
#
_symmetry.space_group_name_H-M   'P 1'
#
loop_
_entity.id
_entity.type
_entity.pdbx_description
1 polymer ?
#
loop_
_entity_poly.entity_id
_entity_poly.type
_entity_poly.pdbx_seq_one_letter_code
_entity_poly.pdbx_strand_id
1 'polypeptide(L)' 'LAAVHGRSHPPRRVVMFPFPFPSHIAPMLQLAELLRARGLAVTVVHTSFNAPDSAGHPELTFVPMHERLP' A
#
# COMPACT_ATOMS: atom_id res chain seq x y z
N LEU A 1 4.41 36.50 -6.04
CA LEU A 1 3.92 35.71 -7.20
C LEU A 1 3.33 34.42 -6.67
N ALA A 2 2.00 34.31 -6.66
CA ALA A 2 1.31 33.08 -6.28
C ALA A 2 1.45 32.07 -7.42
N ALA A 3 2.14 30.95 -7.17
CA ALA A 3 2.11 29.82 -8.09
C ALA A 3 0.68 29.27 -8.10
N VAL A 4 0.07 29.31 -9.29
CA VAL A 4 -1.18 28.62 -9.61
C VAL A 4 -1.05 27.19 -9.12
N HIS A 5 -1.84 26.84 -8.10
CA HIS A 5 -2.11 25.46 -7.77
C HIS A 5 -2.90 24.88 -8.95
N GLY A 6 -2.18 24.35 -9.94
CA GLY A 6 -2.76 23.43 -10.88
C GLY A 6 -3.43 22.34 -10.06
N ARG A 7 -4.73 22.12 -10.27
CA ARG A 7 -5.48 21.06 -9.59
C ARG A 7 -4.69 19.77 -9.77
N SER A 8 -4.05 19.29 -8.71
CA SER A 8 -3.50 17.95 -8.72
C SER A 8 -4.70 17.03 -8.84
N HIS A 9 -4.82 16.34 -9.97
CA HIS A 9 -5.71 15.19 -10.01
C HIS A 9 -5.31 14.27 -8.85
N PRO A 10 -6.28 13.69 -8.13
CA PRO A 10 -5.95 12.74 -7.08
C PRO A 10 -5.02 11.67 -7.66
N PRO A 11 -3.95 11.30 -6.94
CA PRO A 11 -2.99 10.33 -7.46
C PRO A 11 -3.72 9.04 -7.84
N ARG A 12 -3.37 8.48 -9.00
CA ARG A 12 -3.90 7.18 -9.42
C ARG A 12 -3.57 6.15 -8.33
N ARG A 13 -4.56 5.35 -7.95
CA ARG A 13 -4.44 4.41 -6.83
C ARG A 13 -4.29 2.97 -7.29
N VAL A 14 -3.38 2.24 -6.66
CA VAL A 14 -3.22 0.79 -6.79
C VAL A 14 -3.67 0.14 -5.49
N VAL A 15 -4.48 -0.91 -5.60
CA VAL A 15 -4.84 -1.77 -4.46
C VAL A 15 -4.10 -3.10 -4.62
N MET A 16 -3.34 -3.49 -3.61
CA MET A 16 -2.55 -4.72 -3.58
C MET A 16 -3.07 -5.65 -2.51
N PHE A 17 -3.10 -6.94 -2.82
CA PHE A 17 -3.48 -8.03 -1.91
C PHE A 17 -2.32 -9.01 -1.83
N PRO A 18 -1.34 -8.80 -0.94
CA PRO A 18 -0.26 -9.76 -0.74
C PRO A 18 -0.82 -11.10 -0.26
N PHE A 19 -0.28 -12.20 -0.77
CA PHE A 19 -0.54 -13.52 -0.20
C PHE A 19 0.10 -13.56 1.21
N PRO A 20 -0.58 -14.07 2.25
CA PRO A 20 -0.23 -13.79 3.65
C PRO A 20 0.87 -14.71 4.19
N PHE A 21 1.95 -14.82 3.43
CA PHE A 21 3.16 -15.55 3.79
C PHE A 21 4.38 -14.65 3.60
N PRO A 22 5.39 -14.73 4.49
CA PRO A 22 6.52 -13.80 4.48
C PRO A 22 7.24 -13.68 3.13
N SER A 23 7.38 -14.79 2.39
CA SER A 23 8.00 -14.83 1.07
C SER A 23 7.26 -14.02 0.00
N HIS A 24 5.97 -13.72 0.20
CA HIS A 24 5.15 -12.91 -0.70
C HIS A 24 4.93 -11.49 -0.17
N ILE A 25 4.83 -11.31 1.14
CA ILE A 25 4.61 -9.99 1.77
C ILE A 25 5.80 -9.06 1.48
N ALA A 26 7.04 -9.50 1.76
CA ALA A 26 8.19 -8.61 1.64
C ALA A 26 8.42 -8.11 0.19
N PRO A 27 8.38 -8.95 -0.85
CA PRO A 27 8.48 -8.46 -2.23
C PRO A 27 7.31 -7.57 -2.64
N MET A 28 6.10 -7.83 -2.16
CA MET A 28 4.93 -7.00 -2.45
C MET A 28 5.03 -5.61 -1.81
N LEU A 29 5.60 -5.48 -0.61
CA LEU A 29 5.87 -4.19 0.01
C LEU A 29 6.97 -3.42 -0.72
N GLN A 30 8.03 -4.10 -1.17
CA GLN A 30 9.05 -3.48 -2.03
C GLN A 30 8.45 -2.94 -3.33
N LEU A 31 7.58 -3.72 -3.98
CA LEU A 31 6.85 -3.28 -5.16
C LEU A 31 5.94 -2.08 -4.86
N ALA A 32 5.24 -2.09 -3.71
CA ALA A 32 4.39 -0.98 -3.28
C ALA A 32 5.19 0.34 -3.16
N GLU A 33 6.38 0.30 -2.58
CA GLU A 33 7.26 1.47 -2.47
C GLU A 33 7.74 1.98 -3.84
N LEU A 34 8.05 1.07 -4.77
CA LEU A 34 8.45 1.42 -6.14
C LEU A 34 7.29 2.04 -6.95
N LEU A 35 6.05 1.61 -6.69
CA LEU A 35 4.85 2.21 -7.28
C LEU A 35 4.58 3.59 -6.69
N ARG A 36 4.71 3.73 -5.37
CA ARG A 36 4.60 5.01 -4.67
C ARG A 36 5.63 6.03 -5.18
N ALA A 37 6.89 5.61 -5.35
CA ALA A 37 7.94 6.46 -5.91
C ALA A 37 7.64 6.96 -7.33
N ARG A 38 6.72 6.31 -8.06
CA ARG A 38 6.24 6.73 -9.39
C ARG A 38 5.00 7.64 -9.34
N GLY A 39 4.61 8.13 -8.15
CA GLY A 39 3.48 9.03 -7.97
C GLY A 39 2.12 8.34 -7.87
N LEU A 40 2.10 7.03 -7.60
CA LEU A 40 0.87 6.29 -7.35
C LEU A 40 0.56 6.24 -5.86
N ALA A 41 -0.70 6.42 -5.48
CA ALA A 41 -1.13 6.05 -4.13
C ALA A 41 -1.25 4.53 -4.05
N VAL A 42 -0.78 3.90 -2.98
CA VAL A 42 -0.87 2.45 -2.82
C VAL A 42 -1.63 2.10 -1.55
N THR A 43 -2.57 1.16 -1.69
CA THR A 43 -3.31 0.54 -0.58
C THR A 43 -2.99 -0.94 -0.53
N VAL A 44 -2.45 -1.38 0.60
CA VAL A 44 -2.17 -2.79 0.87
C VAL A 44 -3.32 -3.33 1.72
N VAL A 45 -4.11 -4.20 1.13
CA VAL A 45 -5.13 -4.96 1.86
C VAL A 45 -4.50 -6.25 2.36
N HIS A 46 -4.56 -6.49 3.66
CA HIS A 46 -3.88 -7.63 4.30
C HIS A 46 -4.80 -8.34 5.28
N THR A 47 -4.51 -9.61 5.55
CA THR A 47 -5.15 -10.40 6.61
C THR A 47 -4.60 -10.02 7.99
N SER A 48 -5.28 -10.42 9.06
CA SER A 48 -4.71 -10.38 10.42
C SER A 48 -3.62 -11.44 10.61
N PHE A 49 -3.76 -12.58 9.95
CA PHE A 49 -2.75 -13.62 9.84
C PHE A 49 -1.53 -13.08 9.09
N ASN A 50 -0.36 -13.11 9.74
CA ASN A 50 0.90 -12.53 9.23
C ASN A 50 0.75 -11.08 8.71
N ALA A 51 0.06 -10.23 9.47
CA ALA A 51 -0.09 -8.83 9.11
C ALA A 51 1.28 -8.13 8.91
N PRO A 52 1.44 -7.31 7.86
CA PRO A 52 2.66 -6.52 7.65
C PRO A 52 2.80 -5.43 8.72
N ASP A 53 4.04 -5.06 9.04
CA ASP A 53 4.32 -3.90 9.90
C ASP A 53 4.08 -2.61 9.12
N SER A 54 2.93 -1.97 9.37
CA SER A 54 2.58 -0.69 8.73
C SER A 54 3.46 0.47 9.22
N ALA A 55 4.06 0.40 10.41
CA ALA A 55 4.89 1.48 10.93
C ALA A 55 6.19 1.64 10.13
N GLY A 56 6.69 0.55 9.54
CA GLY A 56 7.84 0.57 8.63
C GLY A 56 7.55 1.18 7.25
N HIS A 57 6.28 1.46 6.93
CA HIS A 57 5.83 1.91 5.60
C HIS A 57 4.81 3.06 5.69
N PRO A 58 5.16 4.21 6.32
CA PRO A 58 4.19 5.26 6.67
C PRO A 58 3.52 5.94 5.47
N GLU A 59 4.11 5.85 4.28
CA GLU A 59 3.57 6.43 3.04
C GLU A 59 2.59 5.50 2.31
N LEU A 60 2.44 4.24 2.78
CA LEU A 60 1.48 3.29 2.24
C LEU A 60 0.21 3.27 3.11
N THR A 61 -0.95 3.07 2.49
CA THR A 61 -2.20 2.85 3.24
C THR A 61 -2.37 1.35 3.51
N PHE A 62 -2.63 0.96 4.75
CA PHE A 62 -2.93 -0.43 5.12
C PHE A 62 -4.39 -0.59 5.51
N VAL A 63 -5.04 -1.64 5.01
CA VAL A 63 -6.43 -1.97 5.33
C VAL A 63 -6.50 -3.44 5.73
N PRO A 64 -6.91 -3.75 6.97
CA PRO A 64 -7.12 -5.14 7.37
C PRO A 64 -8.40 -5.68 6.72
N MET A 65 -8.31 -6.89 6.19
CA MET A 65 -9.43 -7.71 5.76
C MET A 65 -9.59 -8.84 6.77
N HIS A 66 -10.80 -9.06 7.25
CA HIS A 66 -11.08 -10.15 8.18
C HIS A 66 -11.14 -11.47 7.43
N GLU A 67 -10.21 -12.38 7.70
CA GLU A 67 -10.29 -13.76 7.25
C GLU A 67 -11.11 -14.63 8.21
N ARG A 68 -11.79 -15.65 7.66
CA ARG A 68 -12.30 -16.77 8.45
C ARG A 68 -11.32 -17.92 8.28
N LEU A 69 -10.51 -18.17 9.30
CA LEU A 69 -9.64 -19.34 9.33
C LEU A 69 -10.49 -20.61 9.52
N PRO A 70 -10.13 -21.74 8.89
CA PRO A 70 -10.77 -23.03 9.13
C PRO A 70 -10.67 -23.49 10.59
#